data_AF-A0A938VKG6-F1
#
_entry.id   AF-A0A938VKG6-F1
#
_cell.length_a   1.000
_cell.length_b   1.000
_cell.length_c   1.000
_cell.angle_alpha   90.00
_cell.angle_beta   90.00
_cell.angle_gamma   90.00
#
_symmetry.space_group_name_H-M   'P 1'
#
loop_
_entity.id
_entity.type
_entity.pdbx_description
1 polymer ?
#
loop_
_entity_poly.entity_id
_entity_poly.type
_entity_poly.pdbx_seq_one_letter_code
_entity_poly.pdbx_strand_id
1 'polypeptide(L)'
;MNLQTIINELELTVLTEPRDFASITPKGGYTSDLLSCVMAGAKSNNIWVTLQSHMNIIAVASMLDVAAVIITENAQPEPNVIAKANEQNVILLSTPTFSYEICGKLWELNLR
;
A
#
# COMPACT_ATOMS: atom_id res chain seq x y z
N MET A 1 -1.12 5.42 -14.51
CA MET A 1 -1.28 3.96 -14.41
C MET A 1 -2.27 3.67 -13.30
N ASN A 2 -3.19 2.71 -13.48
CA ASN A 2 -4.17 2.38 -12.44
C ASN A 2 -3.64 1.30 -11.49
N LEU A 3 -4.31 1.14 -10.34
CA LEU A 3 -3.87 0.20 -9.30
C LEU A 3 -3.96 -1.26 -9.76
N GLN A 4 -4.95 -1.61 -10.58
CA GLN A 4 -5.07 -2.96 -11.15
C GLN A 4 -3.84 -3.37 -11.97
N THR A 5 -3.31 -2.47 -12.80
CA THR A 5 -2.07 -2.72 -13.56
C THR A 5 -0.90 -2.96 -12.62
N ILE A 6 -0.77 -2.16 -11.56
CA ILE A 6 0.31 -2.32 -10.57
C ILE A 6 0.23 -3.67 -9.87
N ILE A 7 -0.97 -4.07 -9.45
CA ILE A 7 -1.20 -5.38 -8.81
C ILE A 7 -0.76 -6.52 -9.72
N ASN A 8 -1.10 -6.45 -11.01
CA ASN A 8 -0.78 -7.50 -11.96
C ASN A 8 0.72 -7.54 -12.31
N GLU A 9 1.33 -6.40 -12.64
CA GLU A 9 2.74 -6.30 -13.05
C GLU A 9 3.70 -6.65 -11.91
N LEU A 10 3.32 -6.37 -10.67
CA LEU A 10 4.13 -6.65 -9.48
C LEU A 10 3.72 -7.95 -8.77
N GLU A 11 2.77 -8.70 -9.34
CA GLU A 11 2.24 -9.96 -8.79
C GLU A 11 1.83 -9.84 -7.31
N LEU A 12 1.16 -8.74 -6.95
CA LEU A 12 0.80 -8.43 -5.56
C LEU A 12 -0.38 -9.29 -5.10
N THR A 13 -0.31 -9.75 -3.86
CA THR A 13 -1.44 -10.41 -3.20
C THR A 13 -2.37 -9.36 -2.63
N VAL A 14 -3.65 -9.40 -3.01
CA VAL A 14 -4.68 -8.54 -2.41
C VAL A 14 -5.10 -9.16 -1.08
N LEU A 15 -4.92 -8.42 0.02
CA LEU A 15 -5.28 -8.90 1.37
C LEU A 15 -6.67 -8.43 1.82
N THR A 16 -7.18 -7.36 1.21
CA THR A 16 -8.48 -6.74 1.53
C THR A 16 -9.56 -7.21 0.57
N GLU A 17 -10.81 -6.89 0.85
CA GLU A 17 -11.92 -7.24 -0.04
C GLU A 17 -11.69 -6.67 -1.46
N PRO A 18 -11.96 -7.44 -2.53
CA PRO A 18 -11.81 -6.96 -3.90
C PRO A 18 -12.63 -5.70 -4.17
N ARG A 19 -12.04 -4.76 -4.90
CA ARG A 19 -12.67 -3.49 -5.31
C ARG A 19 -12.40 -3.24 -6.78
N ASP A 20 -13.02 -2.20 -7.34
CA ASP A 20 -12.67 -1.72 -8.67
C ASP A 20 -11.31 -1.00 -8.65
N PHE A 21 -10.22 -1.78 -8.61
CA PHE A 21 -8.85 -1.27 -8.62
C PHE A 21 -8.50 -0.55 -9.94
N ALA A 22 -9.25 -0.78 -11.02
CA ALA A 22 -9.01 -0.12 -12.29
C ALA A 22 -9.45 1.36 -12.25
N SER A 23 -10.38 1.72 -11.37
CA SER A 23 -10.82 3.10 -11.14
C SER A 23 -9.81 3.95 -10.35
N ILE A 24 -8.89 3.31 -9.62
CA ILE A 24 -7.94 3.98 -8.73
C ILE A 24 -6.68 4.31 -9.52
N THR A 25 -6.31 5.60 -9.54
CA THR A 25 -5.08 6.07 -10.20
C THR A 25 -4.13 6.68 -9.16
N PRO A 26 -3.16 5.90 -8.65
CA PRO A 26 -2.16 6.42 -7.72
C PRO A 26 -1.36 7.56 -8.35
N LYS A 27 -1.02 8.56 -7.52
CA LYS A 27 -0.35 9.80 -7.96
C LYS A 27 1.15 9.85 -7.65
N GLY A 28 1.65 8.88 -6.91
CA GLY A 28 3.06 8.80 -6.50
C GLY A 28 3.29 7.63 -5.54
N GLY A 29 4.52 7.52 -5.03
CA GLY A 29 4.91 6.54 -4.02
C GLY A 29 5.50 7.21 -2.78
N TYR A 30 5.41 6.54 -1.63
CA TYR A 30 6.13 6.89 -0.42
C TYR A 30 6.57 5.63 0.33
N THR A 31 7.78 5.64 0.86
CA THR A 31 8.36 4.49 1.58
C THR A 31 8.95 4.94 2.90
N SER A 32 8.49 4.31 3.97
CA SER A 32 9.03 4.43 5.32
C SER A 32 8.27 3.49 6.24
N ASP A 33 8.96 2.95 7.24
CA ASP A 33 8.36 2.23 8.36
C ASP A 33 8.16 3.12 9.59
N LEU A 34 8.85 4.25 9.66
CA LEU A 34 8.61 5.24 10.69
C LEU A 34 7.29 5.96 10.38
N LEU A 35 6.25 5.67 11.15
CA LEU A 35 4.90 6.24 10.98
C LEU A 35 4.93 7.77 11.01
N SER A 36 5.79 8.38 11.83
CA SER A 36 5.96 9.84 11.87
C SER A 36 6.46 10.42 10.55
N CYS A 37 7.35 9.72 9.85
CA CYS A 37 7.82 10.11 8.52
C CYS A 37 6.68 9.98 7.50
N VAL A 38 5.91 8.89 7.56
CA VAL A 38 4.75 8.66 6.68
C VAL A 38 3.72 9.77 6.85
N MET A 39 3.35 10.08 8.08
CA MET A 39 2.43 11.17 8.41
C MET A 39 2.88 12.54 7.90
N ALA A 40 4.19 12.80 7.90
CA ALA A 40 4.75 14.08 7.45
C ALA A 40 5.00 14.14 5.93
N GLY A 41 5.25 13.00 5.29
CA GLY A 41 5.81 12.94 3.94
C GLY A 41 4.91 12.32 2.87
N ALA A 42 4.08 11.34 3.21
CA ALA A 42 3.19 10.71 2.24
C ALA A 42 2.02 11.65 1.88
N LYS A 43 1.59 11.60 0.62
CA LYS A 43 0.50 12.43 0.10
C LYS A 43 -0.73 11.56 -0.18
N SER A 44 -1.91 12.17 -0.19
CA SER A 44 -3.13 11.51 -0.65
C SER A 44 -2.94 10.92 -2.05
N ASN A 45 -3.51 9.74 -2.25
CA ASN A 45 -3.37 8.90 -3.44
C ASN A 45 -1.94 8.40 -3.74
N ASN A 46 -1.00 8.49 -2.80
CA ASN A 46 0.26 7.76 -2.93
C ASN A 46 0.05 6.26 -2.68
N ILE A 47 0.94 5.44 -3.23
CA ILE A 47 1.17 4.08 -2.71
C ILE A 47 2.17 4.18 -1.57
N TRP A 48 1.81 3.62 -0.41
CA TRP A 48 2.71 3.52 0.72
C TRP A 48 3.33 2.12 0.77
N VAL A 49 4.66 2.02 0.71
CA VAL A 49 5.40 0.77 0.87
C VAL A 49 6.02 0.71 2.28
N THR A 50 5.79 -0.40 2.99
CA THR A 50 6.29 -0.62 4.35
C THR A 50 6.43 -2.12 4.68
N LEU A 51 7.23 -2.47 5.68
CA LEU A 51 7.25 -3.79 6.31
C LEU A 51 6.27 -3.93 7.48
N GLN A 52 5.58 -2.85 7.88
CA GLN A 52 4.67 -2.86 9.02
C GLN A 52 3.33 -3.48 8.66
N SER A 53 2.86 -4.42 9.49
CA SER A 53 1.60 -5.16 9.29
C SER A 53 0.60 -5.05 10.45
N HIS A 54 0.77 -4.05 11.33
CA HIS A 54 -0.02 -3.90 12.54
C HIS A 54 -1.06 -2.76 12.45
N MET A 55 -1.98 -2.69 13.41
CA MET A 55 -3.17 -1.83 13.40
C MET A 55 -2.91 -0.33 13.10
N ASN A 56 -1.76 0.21 13.52
CA ASN A 56 -1.47 1.64 13.35
C ASN A 56 -1.32 2.05 11.89
N ILE A 57 -0.91 1.14 11.01
CA ILE A 57 -0.78 1.46 9.58
C ILE A 57 -2.15 1.77 8.98
N ILE A 58 -3.23 1.16 9.49
CA ILE A 58 -4.59 1.40 8.98
C ILE A 58 -5.04 2.82 9.32
N ALA A 59 -4.79 3.25 10.56
CA ALA A 59 -5.11 4.59 11.01
C ALA A 59 -4.35 5.65 10.20
N VAL A 60 -3.04 5.44 9.95
CA VAL A 60 -2.22 6.38 9.16
C VAL A 60 -2.63 6.39 7.69
N ALA A 61 -2.84 5.21 7.09
CA ALA A 61 -3.26 5.09 5.70
C ALA A 61 -4.62 5.77 5.45
N SER A 62 -5.58 5.56 6.37
CA SER A 62 -6.90 6.21 6.32
C SER A 62 -6.79 7.73 6.52
N MET A 63 -5.98 8.18 7.49
CA MET A 63 -5.77 9.61 7.75
C MET A 63 -5.20 10.36 6.53
N LEU A 64 -4.25 9.73 5.83
CA LEU A 64 -3.56 10.34 4.69
C LEU A 64 -4.29 10.12 3.36
N ASP A 65 -5.34 9.30 3.34
CA ASP A 65 -6.08 8.93 2.13
C ASP A 65 -5.14 8.39 1.04
N VAL A 66 -4.28 7.45 1.41
CA VAL A 66 -3.36 6.79 0.47
C VAL A 66 -4.13 5.85 -0.46
N ALA A 67 -3.65 5.66 -1.68
CA ALA A 67 -4.31 4.81 -2.67
C ALA A 67 -4.26 3.32 -2.27
N ALA A 68 -3.14 2.88 -1.71
CA ALA A 68 -2.94 1.52 -1.20
C ALA A 68 -1.71 1.46 -0.29
N VAL A 69 -1.65 0.43 0.56
CA VAL A 69 -0.46 0.04 1.32
C VAL A 69 0.07 -1.28 0.78
N ILE A 70 1.34 -1.33 0.40
CA ILE A 70 2.05 -2.55 0.02
C ILE A 70 2.92 -2.99 1.19
N ILE A 71 2.62 -4.16 1.74
CA ILE A 71 3.33 -4.79 2.83
C ILE A 71 4.36 -5.77 2.26
N THR A 72 5.64 -5.50 2.52
CA THR A 72 6.76 -6.24 1.91
C THR A 72 7.23 -7.40 2.77
N GLU A 73 8.10 -8.24 2.19
CA GLU A 73 8.80 -9.32 2.90
C GLU A 73 7.87 -10.33 3.59
N ASN A 74 6.70 -10.58 3.01
CA ASN A 74 5.68 -11.50 3.54
C ASN A 74 5.17 -11.17 4.96
N ALA A 75 5.35 -9.94 5.46
CA ALA A 75 4.75 -9.57 6.74
C ALA A 75 3.22 -9.72 6.65
N GLN A 76 2.64 -10.59 7.48
CA GLN A 76 1.21 -10.89 7.45
C GLN A 76 0.48 -10.06 8.51
N PRO A 77 -0.51 -9.24 8.10
CA PRO A 77 -1.43 -8.64 9.05
C PRO A 77 -2.31 -9.70 9.70
N GLU A 78 -2.58 -9.53 10.99
CA GLU A 78 -3.58 -10.33 11.69
C GLU A 78 -4.98 -10.11 11.07
N PRO A 79 -5.90 -11.09 11.14
CA PRO A 79 -7.23 -10.98 10.53
C PRO A 79 -8.02 -9.75 10.98
N ASN A 80 -7.85 -9.30 12.23
CA ASN A 80 -8.50 -8.09 12.75
C ASN A 80 -7.94 -6.81 12.11
N VAL A 81 -6.68 -6.78 11.69
CA VAL A 81 -6.07 -5.65 10.97
C VAL A 81 -6.68 -5.56 9.57
N ILE A 82 -6.84 -6.69 8.88
CA ILE A 82 -7.50 -6.77 7.56
C ILE A 82 -8.96 -6.32 7.67
N ALA A 83 -9.70 -6.82 8.67
CA ALA A 83 -11.07 -6.40 8.92
C ALA A 83 -11.16 -4.89 9.13
N LYS A 84 -10.23 -4.32 9.91
CA LYS A 84 -10.20 -2.87 10.13
C LYS A 84 -9.87 -2.08 8.86
N ALA A 85 -8.98 -2.60 8.03
CA ALA A 85 -8.66 -2.01 6.73
C ALA A 85 -9.89 -1.93 5.83
N ASN A 86 -10.66 -3.02 5.75
CA ASN A 86 -11.92 -3.05 4.99
C ASN A 86 -12.93 -2.03 5.52
N GLU A 87 -13.14 -1.97 6.84
CA GLU A 87 -14.02 -0.97 7.48
C GLU A 87 -13.62 0.47 7.15
N GLN A 88 -12.31 0.76 7.13
CA GLN A 88 -11.79 2.11 6.89
C GLN A 88 -11.49 2.41 5.42
N ASN A 89 -11.86 1.51 4.50
CA ASN A 89 -11.60 1.64 3.07
C ASN A 89 -10.11 1.75 2.71
N VAL A 90 -9.23 1.16 3.52
CA VAL A 90 -7.80 1.07 3.25
C VAL A 90 -7.51 -0.20 2.46
N ILE A 91 -6.86 -0.07 1.32
CA ILE A 91 -6.46 -1.21 0.49
C ILE A 91 -5.10 -1.73 0.97
N LEU A 92 -5.06 -3.00 1.36
CA LEU A 92 -3.82 -3.70 1.70
C LEU A 92 -3.45 -4.70 0.62
N LEU A 93 -2.18 -4.62 0.22
CA LEU A 93 -1.51 -5.51 -0.72
C LEU A 93 -0.28 -6.09 -0.03
N SER A 94 0.15 -7.29 -0.42
CA SER A 94 1.39 -7.88 0.10
C SER A 94 2.23 -8.54 -0.97
N THR A 95 3.52 -8.68 -0.66
CA THR A 95 4.51 -9.30 -1.55
C THR A 95 5.66 -9.90 -0.73
N PRO A 96 6.27 -11.02 -1.20
CA PRO A 96 7.51 -11.54 -0.62
C PRO A 96 8.73 -10.65 -0.91
N THR A 97 8.62 -9.73 -1.87
CA THR A 97 9.72 -8.90 -2.35
C THR A 97 10.12 -7.81 -1.35
N PHE A 98 11.39 -7.40 -1.37
CA PHE A 98 11.92 -6.32 -0.53
C PHE A 98 11.39 -4.93 -0.94
N SER A 99 11.23 -4.04 0.04
CA SER A 99 10.80 -2.65 -0.18
C SER A 99 11.60 -1.92 -1.26
N TYR A 100 12.93 -2.04 -1.27
CA TYR A 100 13.77 -1.39 -2.27
C TYR A 100 13.44 -1.81 -3.71
N GLU A 101 13.22 -3.10 -3.95
CA GLU A 101 12.87 -3.62 -5.27
C GLU A 101 11.46 -3.19 -5.69
N ILE A 102 10.49 -3.20 -4.77
CA ILE A 102 9.14 -2.68 -5.04
C ILE A 102 9.19 -1.21 -5.44
N CYS A 103 9.97 -0.39 -4.73
CA CYS A 103 10.14 1.02 -5.09
C CYS A 103 10.76 1.19 -6.49
N GLY A 104 11.78 0.39 -6.81
CA GLY A 104 12.41 0.38 -8.13
C GLY A 104 11.40 0.04 -9.24
N LYS A 105 10.63 -1.03 -9.06
CA LYS A 105 9.61 -1.44 -10.04
C LYS A 105 8.49 -0.41 -10.18
N LEU A 106 8.01 0.17 -9.08
CA LEU A 106 7.01 1.25 -9.13
C LEU A 106 7.53 2.47 -9.90
N TRP A 107 8.81 2.82 -9.71
CA TRP A 107 9.47 3.89 -10.45
C TRP A 107 9.58 3.58 -11.95
N GLU A 108 9.97 2.37 -12.32
CA GLU A 108 10.03 1.90 -13.72
C GLU A 108 8.67 1.95 -14.41
N LEU A 109 7.59 1.67 -13.66
CA LEU A 109 6.22 1.80 -14.11
C LEU A 109 5.73 3.27 -14.22
N ASN A 110 6.62 4.25 -14.10
CA ASN A 110 6.36 5.70 -14.17
C ASN A 110 5.46 6.26 -13.07
N LEU A 111 5.42 5.63 -11.88
CA LEU A 111 4.84 6.24 -10.69
C LEU A 111 5.91 7.13 -10.02
N ARG A 112 5.78 8.46 -10.19
CA ARG A 112 6.78 9.46 -9.77
C ARG A 112 6.20 10.47 -8.80
#